data_AF-A0A562KEM6-F1
#
_entry.id   AF-A0A562KEM6-F1
#
_cell.length_a   1.000
_cell.length_b   1.000
_cell.length_c   1.000
_cell.angle_alpha   90.00
_cell.angle_beta   90.00
_cell.angle_gamma   90.00
#
_symmetry.space_group_name_H-M   'P 1'
#
loop_
_entity.id
_entity.type
_entity.pdbx_description
1 polymer ?
#
loop_
_entity_poly.entity_id
_entity_poly.type
_entity_poly.pdbx_seq_one_letter_code
_entity_poly.pdbx_strand_id
1 'polypeptide(L)' 'MTDTTAIPIESLKRIPGLYRRWELPEIFEAQRRYHIEEAGTHADGTPLLAVYSSEPEADSQASDLPK' A
#
# COMPACT_ATOMS: atom_id res chain seq x y z
N MET A 1 -17.81 -1.66 -20.95
CA MET A 1 -17.84 -2.56 -19.78
C MET A 1 -16.53 -3.34 -19.87
N THR A 2 -15.45 -3.07 -19.17
CA THR A 2 -15.22 -2.65 -17.79
C THR A 2 -13.86 -1.93 -17.74
N ASP A 3 -13.82 -0.62 -17.55
CA ASP A 3 -12.59 0.04 -17.11
C ASP A 3 -12.53 -0.17 -15.59
N THR A 4 -12.08 -1.37 -15.20
CA THR A 4 -11.54 -1.53 -13.86
C THR A 4 -10.33 -0.61 -13.86
N THR A 5 -10.49 0.60 -13.33
CA THR A 5 -9.37 1.52 -13.06
C THR A 5 -8.46 0.85 -12.04
N ALA A 6 -7.71 -0.14 -12.51
CA ALA A 6 -6.60 -0.73 -11.83
C ALA A 6 -5.56 0.38 -11.81
N ILE A 7 -5.48 1.09 -10.69
CA ILE A 7 -4.35 1.98 -10.43
C ILE A 7 -3.11 1.13 -10.67
N PRO A 8 -2.25 1.51 -11.63
CA PRO A 8 -1.08 0.72 -11.90
C PRO A 8 -0.22 0.71 -10.63
N ILE A 9 0.23 -0.49 -10.24
CA ILE A 9 0.94 -0.75 -8.97
C ILE A 9 2.19 0.13 -8.85
N GLU A 10 2.74 0.57 -9.99
CA GLU A 10 3.85 1.54 -10.09
C GLU A 10 3.59 2.87 -9.37
N SER A 11 2.32 3.27 -9.19
CA SER A 11 1.93 4.48 -8.45
C SER A 11 1.75 4.25 -6.95
N LEU A 12 1.88 3.02 -6.45
CA LEU A 12 1.73 2.70 -5.03
C LEU A 12 3.10 2.72 -4.33
N LYS A 13 3.17 3.42 -3.20
CA LYS A 13 4.38 3.46 -2.36
C LYS A 13 4.37 2.29 -1.39
N ARG A 14 5.50 1.58 -1.30
CA ARG A 14 5.69 0.48 -0.35
C ARG A 14 5.73 1.02 1.08
N ILE A 15 4.91 0.43 1.96
CA ILE A 15 4.98 0.69 3.40
C ILE A 15 6.18 -0.09 3.97
N PRO A 16 7.06 0.55 4.75
CA PRO A 16 8.26 -0.11 5.28
C PRO A 16 7.95 -1.27 6.22
N GLY A 17 8.47 -2.45 5.92
CA GLY A 17 8.33 -3.64 6.77
C GLY A 17 7.65 -4.80 6.05
N LEU A 18 7.49 -5.90 6.79
CA LEU A 18 6.71 -7.06 6.42
C LEU A 18 5.70 -7.33 7.53
N TYR A 19 4.47 -7.61 7.13
CA TYR A 19 3.34 -7.65 8.06
C TYR A 19 2.65 -8.99 8.02
N ARG A 20 2.13 -9.41 9.17
CA ARG A 20 1.25 -10.56 9.29
C ARG A 20 -0.18 -10.13 8.98
N ARG A 21 -1.02 -11.09 8.62
CA ARG A 21 -2.41 -10.83 8.21
C ARG A 21 -3.22 -10.09 9.27
N TRP A 22 -2.95 -10.35 10.55
CA TRP A 22 -3.67 -9.73 11.67
C TRP A 22 -3.18 -8.33 12.04
N GLU A 23 -2.03 -7.90 11.52
CA GLU A 23 -1.50 -6.53 11.73
C GLU A 23 -2.09 -5.54 10.73
N LEU A 24 -2.63 -6.02 9.60
CA LEU A 24 -3.18 -5.17 8.53
C LEU A 24 -4.25 -4.15 8.99
N PRO A 25 -5.18 -4.49 9.90
CA PRO A 25 -6.16 -3.52 10.40
C PRO A 25 -5.53 -2.30 11.10
N GLU A 26 -4.33 -2.43 11.64
CA GLU A 26 -3.62 -1.34 12.32
C GLU A 26 -2.87 -0.43 11.32
N ILE A 27 -2.67 -0.89 10.09
CA ILE A 27 -1.93 -0.20 9.03
C ILE A 27 -2.90 0.49 8.05
N PHE A 28 -4.12 -0.04 7.94
CA PHE A 28 -5.10 0.45 6.99
C PHE A 28 -5.79 1.72 7.47
N GLU A 29 -5.73 2.72 6.62
CA GLU A 29 -6.33 4.02 6.77
C GLU A 29 -7.59 4.09 5.90
N ALA A 30 -8.55 4.88 6.34
CA ALA A 30 -9.75 5.15 5.55
C ALA A 30 -9.38 5.88 4.24
N GLN A 31 -10.19 5.66 3.21
CA GLN A 31 -10.08 6.35 1.91
C GLN A 31 -8.72 6.17 1.20
N ARG A 32 -7.97 5.13 1.56
CA ARG A 32 -6.68 4.81 0.95
C ARG A 32 -6.74 3.48 0.22
N ARG A 33 -6.08 3.41 -0.95
CA ARG A 33 -6.00 2.17 -1.73
C ARG A 33 -4.77 1.39 -1.31
N TYR A 34 -4.94 0.09 -1.17
CA TYR A 34 -3.88 -0.82 -0.76
C TYR A 34 -3.71 -1.96 -1.75
N HIS A 35 -2.45 -2.35 -1.95
CA HIS A 35 -2.06 -3.57 -2.65
C HIS A 35 -1.20 -4.42 -1.71
N ILE A 36 -1.45 -5.73 -1.70
CA ILE A 36 -0.80 -6.66 -0.79
C ILE A 36 -0.14 -7.75 -1.62
N GLU A 37 1.10 -8.07 -1.30
CA GLU A 37 1.85 -9.15 -1.94
C GLU A 37 2.42 -10.11 -0.89
N GLU A 38 2.50 -11.39 -1.24
CA GLU A 38 3.24 -12.37 -0.44
C GLU A 38 4.73 -12.06 -0.52
N ALA A 39 5.36 -11.88 0.64
CA ALA A 39 6.76 -11.47 0.75
C ALA A 39 7.62 -12.51 1.47
N GLY A 40 7.09 -13.72 1.64
CA GLY A 40 7.77 -14.86 2.24
C GLY A 40 7.10 -15.33 3.53
N THR A 41 7.90 -15.96 4.37
CA THR A 41 7.42 -16.61 5.60
C THR A 41 8.39 -16.28 6.72
N HIS A 42 7.85 -15.92 7.88
CA HIS A 42 8.62 -15.73 9.10
C HIS A 42 9.16 -17.08 9.61
N ALA A 43 10.15 -17.06 10.51
CA ALA A 43 10.79 -18.29 11.01
C ALA A 43 9.83 -19.25 11.73
N ASP A 44 8.71 -18.75 12.25
CA ASP A 44 7.65 -19.53 12.88
C ASP A 44 6.64 -20.13 11.87
N GLY A 45 6.88 -19.96 10.57
CA GLY A 45 5.98 -20.43 9.51
C GLY A 45 4.84 -19.47 9.18
N THR A 46 4.76 -18.31 9.84
CA THR A 46 3.70 -17.33 9.56
C THR A 46 3.96 -16.63 8.22
N PRO A 47 2.99 -16.55 7.29
CA PRO A 47 3.14 -15.77 6.07
C PRO A 47 3.37 -14.29 6.37
N LEU A 48 4.30 -13.69 5.61
CA LEU A 48 4.63 -12.29 5.66
C LEU A 48 4.18 -11.59 4.38
N LEU A 49 3.67 -10.38 4.54
CA LEU A 49 3.05 -9.60 3.49
C LEU A 49 3.79 -8.28 3.30
N ALA A 50 4.08 -7.92 2.05
CA ALA A 50 4.45 -6.56 1.69
C ALA A 50 3.17 -5.77 1.39
N VAL A 51 3.09 -4.56 1.92
CA VAL A 51 1.93 -3.68 1.73
C VAL A 51 2.37 -2.44 0.97
N TYR A 52 1.58 -2.06 -0.03
CA TYR A 52 1.75 -0.86 -0.81
C TYR A 52 0.48 -0.01 -0.67
N SER A 53 0.64 1.30 -0.61
CA SER A 53 -0.45 2.25 -0.44
C SER A 53 -0.39 3.35 -1.48
N SER A 54 -1.54 3.83 -1.95
CA SER A 54 -1.61 5.07 -2.72
C SER A 54 -1.16 6.23 -1.84
N GLU A 55 -0.67 7.32 -2.42
CA GLU A 55 -0.49 8.56 -1.65
C GLU A 55 -1.84 9.00 -1.04
N PRO A 56 -1.85 9.59 0.16
CA PRO A 56 -3.06 10.23 0.66
C PRO A 56 -3.46 11.33 -0.32
N GLU A 57 -4.75 11.44 -0.65
CA GLU A 57 -5.26 12.46 -1.59
C GLU A 57 -4.94 13.90 -1.14
N ALA A 58 -4.47 14.10 0.09
CA ALA A 58 -4.05 15.37 0.66
C ALA A 58 -2.68 15.90 0.16
N ASP A 59 -1.80 15.04 -0.38
CA ASP A 59 -0.40 15.43 -0.68
C ASP A 59 -0.11 15.70 -2.17
N SER A 60 -1.05 15.38 -3.07
CA SER A 60 -0.86 15.61 -4.53
C SER A 60 -0.87 17.09 -4.95
N GLN A 61 -1.04 18.05 -4.02
CA GLN A 61 -1.04 19.49 -4.31
C GLN A 61 0.19 20.24 -3.73
N ALA A 62 1.12 19.59 -3.03
CA ALA A 62 2.22 20.27 -2.34
C ALA A 62 3.55 20.36 -3.13
N SER A 63 3.59 19.88 -4.37
CA SER A 63 4.80 19.89 -5.20
C SER A 63 4.61 20.61 -6.55
N ASP A 64 3.84 21.69 -6.59
CA ASP A 64 3.83 22.64 -7.73
C ASP A 64 3.91 24.07 -7.19
N LEU A 65 5.03 24.41 -6.55
CA LEU A 65 5.37 25.81 -6.31
C LEU A 65 6.68 26.11 -7.05
N PRO A 66 6.64 26.81 -8.20
CA PRO A 66 7.87 27.24 -8.86
C PRO A 66 8.56 28.32 -8.02
N LYS A 67 9.89 28.21 -7.91
CA LYS A 67 10.78 29.26 -7.38
C LYS A 67 10.92 30.40 -8.36
#